data_AF-A0A528X2K2-F1
#
_entry.id   AF-A0A528X2K2-F1
#
_cell.length_a   1.000
_cell.length_b   1.000
_cell.length_c   1.000
_cell.angle_alpha   90.00
_cell.angle_beta   90.00
_cell.angle_gamma   90.00
#
_symmetry.space_group_name_H-M   'P 1'
#
loop_
_entity.id
_entity.type
_entity.pdbx_description
1 polymer ?
#
loop_
_entity_poly.entity_id
_entity_poly.type
_entity_poly.pdbx_seq_one_letter_code
_entity_poly.pdbx_strand_id
1 'polypeptide(L)'
;MTFKHCLLAVVFTSLCMGSAQAQSAKEAIEAANAEFVKAYNSKDAAGVASKYAEDAAAFPPDMARVDGRQNIQKLWQGAIDMGISEL
;
A
#
# COMPACT_ATOMS: atom_id res chain seq x y z
N MET A 1 16.76 13.54 -43.80
CA MET A 1 16.03 12.36 -43.26
C MET A 1 16.27 12.14 -41.76
N THR A 2 16.68 13.15 -40.97
CA THR A 2 17.06 12.99 -39.55
C THR A 2 15.91 13.26 -38.57
N PHE A 3 14.99 14.18 -38.91
CA PHE A 3 13.91 14.61 -38.01
C PHE A 3 12.85 13.54 -37.73
N LYS A 4 12.55 12.70 -38.73
CA LYS A 4 11.55 11.62 -38.65
C LYS A 4 12.02 10.46 -37.77
N HIS A 5 13.34 10.24 -37.70
CA HIS A 5 13.95 9.24 -36.82
C HIS A 5 14.04 9.72 -35.36
N CYS A 6 14.23 11.03 -35.11
CA CYS A 6 14.14 11.61 -33.76
C CYS A 6 12.72 11.51 -33.16
N LEU A 7 11.68 11.78 -33.95
CA LEU A 7 10.29 11.68 -33.48
C LEU A 7 9.87 10.24 -33.15
N LEU A 8 10.32 9.25 -33.93
CA LEU A 8 10.07 7.83 -33.64
C LEU A 8 10.81 7.33 -32.39
N ALA A 9 12.03 7.82 -32.12
CA ALA A 9 12.80 7.45 -30.92
C ALA A 9 12.20 8.00 -29.61
N VAL A 10 11.56 9.17 -29.65
CA VAL A 10 10.91 9.81 -28.48
C VAL A 10 9.60 9.11 -28.09
N VAL A 11 8.84 8.61 -29.07
CA VAL A 11 7.58 7.89 -28.80
C VAL A 11 7.82 6.49 -28.23
N PHE A 12 8.87 5.79 -28.68
CA PHE A 12 9.20 4.44 -28.20
C PHE A 12 9.74 4.42 -26.77
N THR A 13 10.44 5.48 -26.35
CA THR A 13 11.00 5.58 -24.98
C THR A 13 9.92 5.90 -23.93
N SER A 14 8.87 6.66 -24.27
CA SER A 14 7.78 6.97 -23.33
C SER A 14 6.92 5.76 -22.96
N LEU A 15 6.74 4.79 -23.87
CA LEU A 15 5.87 3.63 -23.63
C LEU A 15 6.49 2.62 -22.64
N CYS A 16 7.81 2.47 -22.65
CA CYS A 16 8.53 1.55 -21.76
C CYS A 16 8.70 2.08 -20.32
N MET A 17 8.65 3.40 -20.12
CA MET A 17 8.75 3.98 -18.78
C MET A 17 7.50 3.69 -17.93
N GLY A 18 6.32 3.69 -18.54
CA GLY A 18 5.06 3.42 -17.84
C GLY A 18 4.96 1.98 -17.29
N SER A 19 5.42 0.98 -18.06
CA SER A 19 5.41 -0.42 -17.62
C SER A 19 6.41 -0.70 -16.51
N ALA A 20 7.62 -0.13 -16.59
CA ALA A 20 8.62 -0.24 -15.53
C ALA A 20 8.15 0.42 -14.22
N GLN A 21 7.50 1.59 -14.32
CA GLN A 21 6.95 2.29 -13.15
C GLN A 21 5.84 1.47 -12.48
N ALA A 22 4.91 0.91 -13.27
CA ALA A 22 3.84 0.05 -12.76
C ALA A 22 4.36 -1.20 -12.06
N GLN A 23 5.40 -1.85 -12.62
CA GLN A 23 6.05 -3.01 -12.02
C GLN A 23 6.68 -2.64 -10.66
N SER A 24 7.40 -1.51 -10.58
CA SER A 24 7.99 -1.05 -9.31
C SER A 24 6.92 -0.70 -8.25
N ALA A 25 5.78 -0.15 -8.66
CA ALA A 25 4.69 0.15 -7.74
C ALA A 25 4.05 -1.13 -7.18
N LYS A 26 3.87 -2.15 -8.03
CA LYS A 26 3.38 -3.46 -7.62
C LYS A 26 4.31 -4.09 -6.58
N GLU A 27 5.60 -4.14 -6.87
CA GLU A 27 6.61 -4.72 -5.97
C GLU A 27 6.65 -3.99 -4.62
N ALA A 28 6.55 -2.66 -4.62
CA ALA A 28 6.48 -1.87 -3.39
C ALA A 28 5.22 -2.16 -2.56
N ILE A 29 4.06 -2.34 -3.20
CA ILE A 29 2.80 -2.71 -2.53
C ILE A 29 2.90 -4.12 -1.95
N GLU A 30 3.47 -5.07 -2.68
CA GLU A 30 3.67 -6.45 -2.20
C GLU A 30 4.59 -6.49 -0.98
N ALA A 31 5.68 -5.72 -1.00
CA ALA A 31 6.58 -5.58 0.15
C ALA A 31 5.87 -4.96 1.36
N ALA A 32 5.09 -3.89 1.16
CA ALA A 32 4.31 -3.26 2.23
C ALA A 32 3.27 -4.22 2.84
N ASN A 33 2.63 -5.05 2.02
CA ASN A 33 1.69 -6.08 2.47
C ASN A 33 2.39 -7.17 3.28
N ALA A 34 3.58 -7.62 2.88
CA ALA A 34 4.35 -8.59 3.65
C ALA A 34 4.71 -8.05 5.04
N GLU A 35 5.10 -6.77 5.12
CA GLU A 35 5.38 -6.10 6.39
C GLU A 35 4.11 -5.90 7.24
N PHE A 36 2.97 -5.60 6.62
CA PHE A 36 1.67 -5.55 7.29
C PHE A 36 1.35 -6.88 7.97
N VAL A 37 1.41 -7.99 7.22
CA VAL A 37 1.10 -9.34 7.73
C VAL A 37 2.04 -9.71 8.86
N LYS A 38 3.35 -9.45 8.69
CA LYS A 38 4.35 -9.69 9.74
C LYS A 38 4.02 -8.93 11.01
N ALA A 39 3.67 -7.64 10.92
CA ALA A 39 3.31 -6.83 12.08
C ALA A 39 2.04 -7.37 12.75
N TYR A 40 1.02 -7.72 11.97
CA TYR A 40 -0.24 -8.26 12.48
C TYR A 40 -0.04 -9.58 13.24
N ASN A 41 0.65 -10.54 12.64
CA ASN A 41 0.92 -11.86 13.24
C ASN A 41 1.84 -11.74 14.47
N SER A 42 2.61 -10.65 14.57
CA SER A 42 3.42 -10.32 15.75
C SER A 42 2.66 -9.50 16.82
N LYS A 43 1.36 -9.28 16.64
CA LYS A 43 0.50 -8.45 17.51
C LYS A 43 0.98 -7.00 17.64
N ASP A 44 1.62 -6.47 16.61
CA ASP A 44 2.13 -5.10 16.54
C ASP A 44 1.16 -4.18 15.79
N ALA A 45 0.16 -3.66 16.50
CA ALA A 45 -0.83 -2.75 15.92
C ALA A 45 -0.21 -1.44 15.38
N ALA A 46 0.88 -0.96 15.98
CA ALA A 46 1.58 0.24 15.51
C ALA A 46 2.32 -0.04 14.19
N GLY A 47 2.95 -1.21 14.08
CA GLY A 47 3.56 -1.70 12.84
C GLY A 47 2.53 -1.82 11.71
N VAL A 48 1.33 -2.34 12.00
CA VAL A 48 0.21 -2.39 11.05
C VAL A 48 -0.21 -0.98 10.63
N ALA A 49 -0.42 -0.08 11.60
CA ALA A 49 -0.84 1.30 11.33
C ALA A 49 0.19 2.10 10.51
N SER A 50 1.48 1.76 10.61
CA SER A 50 2.54 2.44 9.85
C SER A 50 2.39 2.33 8.33
N LYS A 51 1.59 1.38 7.83
CA LYS A 51 1.32 1.18 6.39
C LYS A 51 0.22 2.07 5.85
N TYR A 52 -0.46 2.82 6.71
CA TYR A 52 -1.50 3.77 6.32
C TYR A 52 -0.95 5.19 6.21
N ALA A 53 -1.46 5.98 5.27
CA ALA A 53 -1.25 7.42 5.28
C ALA A 53 -1.81 8.06 6.58
N GLU A 54 -1.33 9.25 6.94
CA GLU A 54 -1.78 9.93 8.17
C GLU A 54 -3.29 10.21 8.14
N ASP A 55 -3.83 10.53 6.96
CA ASP A 55 -5.22 10.87 6.66
C ASP A 55 -6.02 9.70 6.05
N ALA A 56 -5.50 8.47 6.13
CA ALA A 56 -6.17 7.30 5.59
C ALA A 56 -7.52 7.02 6.29
N ALA A 57 -8.39 6.30 5.60
CA ALA A 57 -9.64 5.79 6.16
C ALA A 57 -9.69 4.26 6.06
N ALA A 58 -10.24 3.60 7.08
CA ALA A 58 -10.55 2.18 7.08
C ALA A 58 -12.07 1.95 7.20
N PHE A 59 -12.55 0.87 6.56
CA PHE A 59 -13.98 0.52 6.48
C PHE A 59 -14.20 -0.89 7.02
N PRO A 60 -14.18 -1.07 8.36
CA PRO A 60 -14.51 -2.36 8.97
C PRO A 60 -15.97 -2.77 8.69
N PRO A 61 -16.28 -4.07 8.56
CA PRO A 61 -17.64 -4.57 8.38
C PRO A 61 -18.57 -4.11 9.51
N ASP A 62 -19.81 -3.74 9.15
CA ASP A 62 -20.90 -3.37 10.08
C ASP A 62 -20.56 -2.27 11.10
N MET A 63 -19.51 -1.48 10.82
CA MET A 63 -18.95 -0.48 11.71
C MET A 63 -18.82 0.86 10.98
N ALA A 64 -18.71 1.94 11.75
CA ALA A 64 -18.46 3.26 11.18
C ALA A 64 -17.08 3.32 10.50
N ARG A 65 -16.96 4.18 9.49
CA ARG A 65 -15.67 4.56 8.89
C ARG A 65 -14.71 5.05 9.98
N VAL A 66 -13.45 4.60 9.92
CA VAL A 66 -12.38 4.96 10.85
C VAL A 66 -11.40 5.89 10.14
N ASP A 67 -11.33 7.15 10.56
CA ASP A 67 -10.46 8.16 9.96
C ASP A 67 -9.15 8.37 10.73
N GLY A 68 -8.06 8.45 9.99
CA GLY A 68 -6.72 8.79 10.46
C GLY A 68 -5.93 7.61 11.02
N ARG A 69 -4.61 7.61 10.78
CA ARG A 69 -3.69 6.52 11.18
C ARG A 69 -3.82 6.13 12.66
N GLN A 70 -3.97 7.11 13.55
CA GLN A 70 -4.08 6.87 14.99
C GLN A 70 -5.34 6.07 15.37
N ASN A 71 -6.46 6.29 14.68
CA ASN A 71 -7.68 5.53 14.95
C ASN A 71 -7.66 4.17 14.26
N ILE A 72 -7.02 4.08 13.08
CA ILE A 72 -6.78 2.79 12.42
C ILE A 72 -5.88 1.88 13.29
N GLN A 73 -4.90 2.43 14.00
CA GLN A 73 -4.14 1.65 14.99
C GLN A 73 -5.04 1.04 16.07
N LYS A 74 -6.00 1.81 16.61
CA LYS A 74 -6.95 1.32 17.62
C LYS A 74 -7.86 0.24 17.06
N LEU A 75 -8.28 0.35 15.79
CA LEU A 75 -9.04 -0.69 15.10
C LEU A 75 -8.27 -2.02 15.09
N TRP A 76 -7.01 -2.01 14.65
CA TRP A 76 -6.19 -3.21 14.59
C TRP A 76 -5.82 -3.76 15.97
N GLN A 77 -5.56 -2.88 16.95
CA GLN A 77 -5.37 -3.30 18.34
C GLN A 77 -6.61 -4.02 18.87
N GLY A 78 -7.81 -3.49 18.61
CA GLY A 78 -9.07 -4.14 19.01
C GLY A 78 -9.24 -5.53 18.40
N ALA A 79 -8.88 -5.71 17.12
CA ALA A 79 -8.91 -7.02 16.47
C ALA A 79 -7.94 -8.02 17.15
N ILE A 80 -6.71 -7.58 17.42
CA ILE A 80 -5.68 -8.36 18.11
C ILE A 80 -6.16 -8.75 19.52
N ASP A 81 -6.74 -7.81 20.27
CA ASP A 81 -7.23 -8.02 21.64
C ASP A 81 -8.41 -9.02 21.68
N MET A 82 -9.22 -9.08 20.61
CA MET A 82 -10.27 -10.08 20.43
C MET A 82 -9.75 -11.46 20.00
N GLY A 83 -8.42 -11.62 19.83
CA GLY A 83 -7.80 -12.88 19.40
C GLY A 83 -7.85 -13.12 17.89
N ILE A 84 -8.28 -12.14 17.11
CA ILE A 84 -8.14 -12.16 15.65
C ILE A 84 -6.70 -11.70 15.38
N SER A 85 -5.71 -12.60 15.45
CA SER A 85 -4.30 -12.20 15.42
C SER A 85 -3.43 -12.97 14.44
N GLU A 86 -4.04 -13.64 13.46
CA GLU A 86 -3.33 -14.36 12.40
C GLU A 86 -4.00 -14.06 11.05
N LEU A 87 -3.20 -13.70 10.05
CA LEU A 87 -3.55 -13.52 8.64
C LEU A 87 -2.75 -14.47 7.75
#